data_AF-A0A0B8PCH1-F1
#
_entry.id   AF-A0A0B8PCH1-F1
#
_cell.length_a   1.000
_cell.length_b   1.000
_cell.length_c   1.000
_cell.angle_alpha   90.00
_cell.angle_beta   90.00
_cell.angle_gamma   90.00
#
_symmetry.space_group_name_H-M   'P 1'
#
loop_
_entity.id
_entity.type
_entity.pdbx_description
1 polymer ?
#
loop_
_entity_poly.entity_id
_entity_poly.type
_entity_poly.pdbx_seq_one_letter_code
_entity_poly.pdbx_strand_id
1 'polypeptide(L)' 'MGYDTPNIDRIANEGALFTDHYGQQSCTAGRAAFITGQEPFRTGLLTIGMPGSTHGIPDWHLP' A
#
# COMPACT_ATOMS: atom_id res chain seq x y z
N MET A 1 -13.61 15.77 -16.62
CA MET A 1 -13.43 14.46 -15.97
C MET A 1 -14.32 13.48 -16.70
N GLY A 2 -13.75 12.49 -17.39
CA GLY A 2 -14.43 11.79 -18.48
C GLY A 2 -14.45 10.27 -18.36
N TYR A 3 -14.42 9.73 -17.15
CA TYR A 3 -14.55 8.29 -16.94
C TYR A 3 -15.82 8.02 -16.14
N ASP A 4 -16.63 7.08 -16.63
CA ASP A 4 -17.82 6.59 -15.95
C ASP A 4 -17.44 5.35 -15.13
N THR A 5 -17.64 5.41 -13.81
CA THR A 5 -17.26 4.35 -12.87
C THR A 5 -18.43 3.94 -11.97
N PRO A 6 -19.58 3.52 -12.54
CA PRO A 6 -20.84 3.43 -11.81
C PRO A 6 -20.79 2.44 -10.62
N ASN A 7 -19.93 1.42 -10.71
CA ASN A 7 -19.73 0.46 -9.62
C ASN A 7 -18.89 1.04 -8.46
N ILE A 8 -17.90 1.89 -8.74
CA ILE A 8 -17.08 2.54 -7.71
C ILE A 8 -17.91 3.63 -7.04
N ASP A 9 -18.68 4.39 -7.82
CA ASP A 9 -19.56 5.44 -7.32
C ASP A 9 -20.63 4.89 -6.37
N ARG A 10 -21.20 3.71 -6.70
CA ARG A 10 -22.13 3.01 -5.81
C ARG A 10 -21.50 2.64 -4.47
N ILE A 11 -20.25 2.13 -4.46
CA ILE A 11 -19.52 1.81 -3.22
C ILE A 11 -19.30 3.06 -2.36
N ALA A 12 -18.99 4.20 -2.99
CA ALA A 12 -18.81 5.47 -2.27
C ALA A 12 -20.12 5.99 -1.66
N ASN A 13 -21.24 5.91 -2.39
CA ASN A 13 -22.56 6.38 -1.94
C ASN A 13 -23.17 5.50 -0.83
N GLU A 14 -22.97 4.18 -0.89
CA GLU A 14 -23.47 3.24 0.12
C GLU A 14 -22.54 3.13 1.34
N GLY A 15 -21.29 3.56 1.20
CA GLY A 15 -20.24 3.45 2.21
C GLY A 15 -19.74 4.79 2.71
N ALA A 16 -18.42 4.93 2.73
CA ALA A 16 -17.74 6.17 3.09
C ALA A 16 -16.69 6.51 2.03
N LEU A 17 -16.62 7.79 1.68
CA LEU A 17 -15.60 8.34 0.80
C LEU A 17 -14.56 9.09 1.63
N PHE A 18 -13.32 8.63 1.60
CA PHE A 18 -12.18 9.39 2.14
C PHE A 18 -11.68 10.34 1.05
N THR A 19 -11.94 11.64 1.23
CA THR A 19 -11.43 12.69 0.33
C THR A 19 -9.93 12.92 0.50
N ASP A 20 -9.41 12.61 1.69
CA ASP A 20 -8.02 12.79 2.10
C ASP A 20 -7.47 11.46 2.58
N HIS A 21 -7.00 10.64 1.64
CA HIS A 21 -6.36 9.35 1.90
C HIS A 21 -4.90 9.39 1.45
N TYR A 22 -4.00 8.93 2.32
CA TYR A 22 -2.57 8.85 2.04
C TYR A 22 -2.11 7.40 1.95
N GLY A 23 -1.30 7.14 0.92
CA GLY A 23 -0.61 5.87 0.73
C GLY A 23 0.88 6.09 0.51
N GLN A 24 1.64 5.00 0.58
CA GLN A 24 3.07 5.02 0.28
C GLN A 24 3.30 5.09 -1.23
N GLN A 25 4.40 5.74 -1.64
CA GLN A 25 4.68 6.04 -3.06
C GLN A 25 5.11 4.81 -3.89
N SER A 26 5.43 3.70 -3.24
CA SER A 26 5.86 2.45 -3.88
C SER A 26 4.83 1.36 -3.65
N CYS A 27 4.65 0.50 -4.64
CA CYS A 27 3.75 -0.64 -4.54
C CYS A 27 4.20 -1.65 -3.46
N THR A 28 5.50 -1.82 -3.28
CA THR A 28 6.08 -2.66 -2.21
C THR A 28 5.86 -2.02 -0.84
N ALA A 29 6.21 -0.73 -0.70
CA ALA A 29 6.05 0.00 0.56
C ALA A 29 4.58 0.10 0.99
N GLY A 30 3.66 0.39 0.05
CA GLY A 30 2.24 0.53 0.33
C GLY A 30 1.59 -0.79 0.76
N ARG A 31 1.91 -1.89 0.07
CA ARG A 31 1.43 -3.22 0.46
C ARG A 31 2.02 -3.70 1.78
N ALA A 32 3.32 -3.47 2.00
CA ALA A 32 3.98 -3.81 3.25
C ALA A 32 3.33 -3.07 4.43
N ALA A 33 3.12 -1.75 4.30
CA ALA A 33 2.48 -0.95 5.33
C ALA A 33 1.05 -1.41 5.62
N PHE A 34 0.25 -1.67 4.58
CA PHE A 34 -1.13 -2.11 4.73
C PHE A 34 -1.25 -3.49 5.40
N ILE A 35 -0.44 -4.46 4.98
CA ILE A 35 -0.53 -5.85 5.47
C ILE A 35 0.03 -5.97 6.90
N THR A 36 1.12 -5.27 7.20
CA THR A 36 1.80 -5.40 8.51
C THR A 36 1.34 -4.38 9.54
N GLY A 37 0.65 -3.30 9.11
CA GLY A 37 0.27 -2.19 9.98
C GLY A 37 1.46 -1.36 10.48
N GLN A 38 2.62 -1.47 9.83
CA GLN A 38 3.87 -0.80 10.22
C GLN A 38 4.32 0.20 9.16
N GLU A 39 4.99 1.28 9.59
CA GLU A 39 5.66 2.17 8.64
C GLU A 39 6.71 1.38 7.83
N PRO A 40 6.84 1.55 6.50
CA PRO A 40 7.78 0.80 5.69
C PRO A 40 9.22 0.84 6.17
N PHE A 41 9.62 1.91 6.86
CA PHE A 41 10.93 1.99 7.51
C PHE A 41 11.17 0.86 8.52
N ARG A 42 10.13 0.43 9.25
CA ARG A 42 10.20 -0.67 10.23
C ARG A 42 10.23 -2.07 9.60
N THR A 43 9.82 -2.19 8.34
CA THR A 43 9.85 -3.46 7.60
C THR A 43 11.02 -3.54 6.61
N GLY A 44 11.77 -2.45 6.43
CA GLY A 44 12.84 -2.35 5.43
C GLY A 44 12.35 -2.30 3.98
N LEU A 45 11.04 -2.41 3.72
CA LEU A 45 10.43 -2.53 2.40
C LEU A 45 10.11 -1.16 1.76
N LEU A 46 11.12 -0.30 1.66
CA LEU A 46 10.98 1.07 1.15
C LEU A 46 11.04 1.15 -0.39
N THR A 47 11.68 0.18 -1.03
CA THR A 47 11.93 0.18 -2.48
C THR A 47 11.38 -1.08 -3.15
N ILE A 48 11.45 -1.12 -4.48
CA ILE A 48 11.01 -2.28 -5.26
C ILE A 48 12.18 -3.24 -5.40
N GLY A 49 11.99 -4.48 -4.97
CA GLY A 49 12.92 -5.57 -5.30
C GLY A 49 12.82 -5.90 -6.78
N MET A 50 13.94 -5.84 -7.51
CA MET A 50 13.99 -6.30 -8.89
C MET A 50 13.78 -7.82 -8.99
N PRO A 51 13.37 -8.35 -10.14
CA PRO A 51 13.29 -9.79 -10.36
C PRO A 51 14.62 -10.48 -9.99
N GLY A 52 14.55 -11.52 -9.16
CA GLY A 52 15.74 -12.23 -8.65
C GLY A 52 16.43 -11.58 -7.46
N SER A 53 15.95 -10.43 -6.95
CA SER A 53 16.49 -9.85 -5.73
C SER A 53 16.14 -10.69 -4.50
N THR A 54 17.07 -10.76 -3.54
CA THR A 54 16.84 -11.33 -2.21
C THR A 54 16.15 -10.34 -1.26
N HIS A 55 15.69 -9.21 -1.80
CA HIS A 55 15.14 -8.12 -1.02
C HIS A 55 13.77 -8.51 -0.45
N GLY A 56 13.62 -8.44 0.86
CA GLY A 56 12.43 -8.85 1.60
C GLY A 56 12.41 -8.21 3.00
N ILE A 57 11.50 -8.69 3.85
CA ILE A 57 11.50 -8.26 5.27
C ILE A 57 12.79 -8.78 5.91
N PRO A 58 13.60 -7.92 6.53
CA PRO A 58 14.90 -8.30 7.08
C PRO A 58 14.77 -8.95 8.45
N ASP A 59 15.75 -9.77 8.85
CA ASP A 59 15.69 -10.58 10.08
C ASP A 59 15.60 -9.74 11.36
N TRP A 60 16.09 -8.50 11.37
CA TRP A 60 15.95 -7.59 12.51
C TRP A 60 14.50 -7.16 12.79
N HIS A 61 13.58 -7.47 11.87
CA HIS A 61 12.15 -7.30 12.07
C HIS A 61 11.54 -8.42 12.94
N LEU A 62 12.22 -9.56 13.07
CA LEU A 62 11.77 -10.69 13.89
C LEU A 62 12.20 -10.47 15.36
N PRO A 63 11.38 -10.89 16.34
CA PRO A 63 11.67 -10.73 17.77
C PRO A 63 12.91 -11.52 18.23
#